data_AF-A0A2U3RBN5-F1
#
_entry.id   AF-A0A2U3RBN5-F1
#
_cell.length_a   1.000
_cell.length_b   1.000
_cell.length_c   1.000
_cell.angle_alpha   90.00
_cell.angle_beta   90.00
_cell.angle_gamma   90.00
#
_symmetry.space_group_name_H-M   'P 1'
#
loop_
_entity.id
_entity.type
_entity.pdbx_description
1 polymer ?
#
loop_
_entity_poly.entity_id
_entity_poly.type
_entity_poly.pdbx_seq_one_letter_code
_entity_poly.pdbx_strand_id
1 'polypeptide(L)'
;MIVPISYVIAIFEGNCNKEIFTTYVETILIKELRPGQIVIMDNINFHKNTIIKVLIESVGCSILFLPTYSPDLNPIEHYWFKIKNEIRKVTAQFKDIRIAVAHLMKFI
;
A
#
# COMPACT_ATOMS: atom_id res chain seq x y z
N MET A 1 0.20 -0.81 -2.54
CA MET A 1 -0.70 -0.72 -3.69
C MET A 1 -0.09 0.29 -4.64
N ILE A 2 0.20 -0.09 -5.88
CA ILE A 2 0.97 0.77 -6.80
C ILE A 2 -0.02 1.63 -7.58
N VAL A 3 0.02 2.94 -7.35
CA VAL A 3 -0.59 3.94 -8.22
C VAL A 3 0.54 4.50 -9.07
N PRO A 4 0.50 4.43 -10.42
CA PRO A 4 1.66 4.57 -11.31
C PRO A 4 2.56 5.82 -11.19
N ILE A 5 2.26 6.80 -10.33
CA ILE A 5 2.99 8.08 -10.25
C ILE A 5 3.25 8.56 -8.80
N SER A 6 2.67 7.93 -7.75
CA SER A 6 2.83 8.40 -6.36
C SER A 6 2.72 7.23 -5.36
N TYR A 7 3.59 7.19 -4.35
CA TYR A 7 3.43 6.27 -3.22
C TYR A 7 2.40 6.84 -2.24
N VAL A 8 1.35 6.06 -1.96
CA VAL A 8 0.33 6.41 -0.97
C VAL A 8 0.52 5.49 0.23
N ILE A 9 1.04 6.02 1.33
CA ILE A 9 1.45 5.23 2.49
C ILE A 9 0.70 5.70 3.73
N ALA A 10 0.26 4.74 4.54
CA ALA A 10 -0.28 4.98 5.86
C ALA A 10 0.58 4.25 6.90
N ILE A 11 0.88 4.93 8.01
CA ILE A 11 1.50 4.34 9.19
C ILE A 11 0.44 4.34 10.28
N PHE A 12 0.21 3.18 10.88
CA PHE A 12 -0.77 2.98 11.94
C PHE A 12 -0.24 2.01 13.00
N GLU A 13 -0.85 1.99 14.17
CA GLU A 13 -0.50 1.06 15.25
C GLU A 13 -1.39 -0.20 15.21
N GLY A 14 -0.81 -1.36 15.51
CA GLY A 14 -1.52 -2.64 15.53
C GLY A 14 -1.44 -3.43 14.23
N ASN A 15 -2.26 -4.48 14.13
CA ASN A 15 -2.27 -5.38 12.98
C ASN A 15 -3.19 -4.85 11.87
N CYS A 16 -2.74 -4.93 10.61
CA CYS A 16 -3.62 -4.64 9.48
C CYS A 16 -4.75 -5.69 9.42
N ASN A 17 -5.99 -5.24 9.50
CA ASN A 17 -7.17 -6.09 9.39
C ASN A 17 -8.14 -5.52 8.34
N LYS A 18 -9.29 -6.18 8.17
CA LYS A 18 -10.33 -5.78 7.21
C LYS A 18 -10.80 -4.33 7.42
N GLU A 19 -11.01 -3.91 8.67
CA GLU A 19 -11.56 -2.60 9.01
C GLU A 19 -10.56 -1.48 8.72
N ILE A 20 -9.30 -1.66 9.15
CA ILE A 20 -8.22 -0.70 8.90
C ILE A 20 -7.98 -0.58 7.39
N PHE A 21 -7.93 -1.70 6.68
CA PHE A 21 -7.71 -1.67 5.23
C PHE A 21 -8.87 -1.04 4.47
N THR A 22 -10.12 -1.32 4.86
CA THR A 22 -11.30 -0.69 4.25
C THR A 22 -11.28 0.82 4.50
N THR A 23 -10.95 1.25 5.73
CA THR A 23 -10.82 2.67 6.08
C THR A 23 -9.73 3.34 5.24
N TYR A 24 -8.56 2.71 5.07
CA TYR A 24 -7.50 3.24 4.22
C TYR A 24 -7.96 3.40 2.76
N VAL A 25 -8.69 2.43 2.21
CA VAL A 25 -9.22 2.51 0.86
C VAL A 25 -10.17 3.71 0.72
N GLU A 26 -11.16 3.79 1.61
CA GLU A 26 -12.22 4.81 1.59
C GLU A 26 -11.69 6.23 1.85
N THR A 27 -10.75 6.38 2.77
CA THR A 27 -10.37 7.71 3.27
C THR A 27 -9.12 8.28 2.60
N ILE A 28 -8.25 7.42 2.06
CA ILE A 28 -6.95 7.80 1.53
C ILE A 28 -6.84 7.38 0.06
N LEU A 29 -6.88 6.07 -0.22
CA LEU A 29 -6.53 5.54 -1.54
C LEU A 29 -7.39 6.11 -2.67
N ILE A 30 -8.72 6.09 -2.55
CA ILE A 30 -9.61 6.49 -3.65
C ILE A 30 -9.43 7.95 -4.08
N LYS A 31 -8.87 8.81 -3.20
CA LYS A 31 -8.59 10.22 -3.50
C LYS A 31 -7.34 10.39 -4.38
N GLU A 32 -6.48 9.38 -4.42
CA GLU A 32 -5.21 9.39 -5.17
C GLU A 32 -5.32 8.65 -6.51
N LEU A 33 -6.36 7.84 -6.68
CA LEU A 33 -6.61 7.08 -7.90
C LEU A 33 -7.13 7.98 -9.03
N ARG A 34 -6.74 7.65 -10.26
CA ARG A 34 -7.21 8.29 -11.49
C ARG A 34 -7.98 7.29 -12.35
N PRO A 35 -9.09 7.69 -12.98
CA PRO A 35 -9.85 6.83 -13.87
C PRO A 35 -8.96 6.12 -14.90
N GLY A 36 -9.24 4.84 -15.16
CA GLY A 36 -8.48 3.98 -16.06
C GLY A 36 -7.27 3.27 -15.43
N GLN A 37 -6.93 3.56 -14.16
CA GLN A 37 -5.87 2.83 -13.46
C GLN A 37 -6.31 1.44 -12.99
N ILE A 38 -5.34 0.53 -12.93
CA ILE A 38 -5.51 -0.81 -12.38
C ILE A 38 -4.84 -0.87 -11.02
N VAL A 39 -5.62 -1.23 -10.01
CA VAL A 39 -5.17 -1.47 -8.65
C VAL A 39 -4.76 -2.94 -8.50
N ILE A 40 -3.46 -3.18 -8.37
CA ILE A 40 -2.91 -4.51 -8.14
C ILE A 40 -2.94 -4.81 -6.63
N MET A 41 -3.56 -5.93 -6.24
CA MET A 41 -3.68 -6.39 -4.85
C MET A 41 -3.18 -7.82 -4.67
N ASP A 42 -2.57 -8.08 -3.52
CA ASP A 42 -2.26 -9.43 -3.07
C ASP A 42 -3.54 -10.23 -2.76
N ASN A 43 -3.46 -11.55 -2.82
CA ASN A 43 -4.57 -12.50 -2.76
C ASN A 43 -5.02 -12.87 -1.34
N ILE A 44 -4.96 -11.94 -0.38
CA ILE A 44 -5.34 -12.19 1.01
C ILE A 44 -6.82 -11.92 1.26
N ASN A 45 -7.43 -12.68 2.17
CA ASN A 45 -8.89 -12.74 2.34
C ASN A 45 -9.55 -11.38 2.58
N PHE A 46 -8.94 -10.50 3.38
CA PHE A 46 -9.55 -9.21 3.70
C PHE A 46 -9.41 -8.17 2.57
N HIS A 47 -8.58 -8.40 1.55
CA HIS A 47 -8.58 -7.56 0.34
C HIS A 47 -9.81 -7.83 -0.55
N LYS A 48 -10.42 -9.02 -0.45
CA LYS A 48 -11.57 -9.44 -1.27
C LYS A 48 -12.91 -8.94 -0.73
N ASN A 49 -12.90 -7.90 0.10
CA ASN A 49 -14.13 -7.28 0.59
C ASN A 49 -14.88 -6.62 -0.56
N THR A 50 -16.15 -6.97 -0.78
CA THR A 50 -16.99 -6.41 -1.84
C THR A 50 -17.03 -4.89 -1.81
N ILE A 51 -17.00 -4.28 -0.62
CA ILE A 51 -16.98 -2.82 -0.44
C ILE A 51 -15.74 -2.19 -1.10
N ILE A 52 -14.57 -2.83 -0.99
CA ILE A 52 -13.32 -2.32 -1.56
C ILE A 52 -13.40 -2.27 -3.08
N LYS A 53 -14.00 -3.30 -3.68
CA LYS A 53 -14.26 -3.33 -5.13
C LYS A 53 -15.16 -2.17 -5.56
N VAL A 54 -16.29 -1.98 -4.87
CA VAL A 54 -17.23 -0.88 -5.16
C VAL A 54 -16.55 0.48 -5.04
N LEU A 55 -15.75 0.70 -3.99
CA LEU A 55 -15.05 1.96 -3.77
C LEU A 55 -14.07 2.28 -4.92
N ILE A 56 -13.28 1.30 -5.35
CA ILE A 56 -12.28 1.50 -6.41
C ILE A 56 -12.95 1.65 -7.78
N GLU A 57 -13.98 0.86 -8.08
CA GLU A 57 -14.73 0.98 -9.34
C GLU A 57 -15.50 2.30 -9.42
N SER A 58 -15.94 2.87 -8.29
CA SER A 58 -16.65 4.15 -8.27
C SER A 58 -15.81 5.34 -8.76
N VAL A 59 -14.48 5.24 -8.69
CA VAL A 59 -13.54 6.24 -9.23
C VAL A 59 -13.00 5.85 -10.62
N GLY A 60 -13.69 4.94 -11.32
CA GLY A 60 -13.34 4.53 -12.69
C GLY A 60 -12.08 3.67 -12.80
N CYS A 61 -11.67 3.02 -11.71
CA CYS A 61 -10.51 2.12 -11.67
C CYS A 61 -10.96 0.66 -11.68
N SER A 62 -10.03 -0.27 -11.90
CA SER A 62 -10.29 -1.71 -11.80
C SER A 62 -9.32 -2.39 -10.82
N ILE A 63 -9.64 -3.60 -10.37
CA ILE A 63 -8.80 -4.38 -9.45
C ILE A 63 -8.26 -5.61 -10.16
N LEU A 64 -6.96 -5.87 -9.98
CA LEU A 64 -6.31 -7.11 -10.36
C LEU A 64 -5.76 -7.79 -9.10
N PHE A 65 -6.25 -9.00 -8.80
CA PHE A 65 -5.68 -9.83 -7.74
C PHE A 65 -4.54 -10.69 -8.30
N LEU A 66 -3.43 -10.72 -7.59
CA LEU A 66 -2.33 -11.63 -7.88
C LEU A 66 -2.71 -13.08 -7.55
N PRO A 67 -2.07 -14.09 -8.16
CA PRO A 67 -2.23 -15.48 -7.73
C PRO A 67 -1.71 -15.70 -6.30
N THR A 68 -2.23 -16.72 -5.63
CA THR A 68 -1.79 -17.07 -4.27
C THR A 68 -0.32 -17.49 -4.27
N TYR A 69 0.43 -17.03 -3.27
CA TYR A 69 1.86 -17.34 -3.11
C TYR A 69 2.73 -16.89 -4.30
N SER A 70 2.34 -15.81 -5.00
CA SER A 70 3.12 -15.21 -6.08
C SER A 70 3.69 -13.83 -5.71
N PRO A 71 4.55 -13.73 -4.67
CA PRO A 71 5.17 -12.47 -4.29
C PRO A 71 6.10 -11.93 -5.37
N ASP A 72 6.64 -12.79 -6.23
CA ASP A 72 7.44 -12.46 -7.41
C ASP A 72 6.67 -11.63 -8.44
N LEU A 73 5.34 -11.78 -8.49
CA LEU A 73 4.46 -11.00 -9.37
C LEU A 73 4.03 -9.66 -8.76
N ASN A 74 4.41 -9.38 -7.51
CA ASN A 74 4.04 -8.15 -6.82
C ASN A 74 5.17 -7.12 -6.93
N PRO A 75 5.05 -6.10 -7.80
CA PRO A 75 6.18 -5.20 -8.04
C PRO A 75 6.56 -4.41 -6.77
N ILE A 76 5.64 -4.29 -5.79
CA ILE A 76 5.88 -3.58 -4.53
C ILE A 76 7.01 -4.22 -3.72
N GLU A 77 7.26 -5.52 -3.88
CA GLU A 77 8.32 -6.23 -3.16
C GLU A 77 9.71 -5.70 -3.54
N HIS A 78 9.92 -5.37 -4.82
CA HIS A 78 11.17 -4.77 -5.29
C HIS A 78 11.38 -3.37 -4.72
N TYR A 79 10.32 -2.56 -4.65
CA TYR A 79 10.38 -1.23 -4.03
C TYR A 79 10.66 -1.34 -2.53
N TRP A 80 9.95 -2.23 -1.82
CA TRP A 80 10.15 -2.45 -0.39
C TRP A 80 11.55 -2.96 -0.05
N PHE A 81 12.18 -3.75 -0.92
CA PHE A 81 13.56 -4.17 -0.72
C PHE A 81 14.50 -2.96 -0.59
N LYS A 82 14.41 -2.01 -1.53
CA LYS A 82 15.22 -0.77 -1.51
C LYS A 82 14.88 0.10 -0.29
N ILE A 83 13.60 0.31 -0.01
CA ILE A 83 13.13 1.13 1.12
C ILE A 83 13.64 0.55 2.46
N LYS A 84 13.50 -0.76 2.67
CA LYS A 84 14.01 -1.43 3.88
C LYS A 84 15.52 -1.26 4.04
N ASN A 85 16.28 -1.31 2.94
CA ASN A 85 17.72 -1.13 2.98
C ASN A 85 18.10 0.29 3.43
N GLU A 86 17.44 1.31 2.88
CA GLU A 86 17.71 2.71 3.26
C GLU A 86 17.26 3.00 4.69
N ILE A 87 16.12 2.47 5.15
CA ILE A 87 15.69 2.61 6.55
C ILE A 87 16.77 2.07 7.49
N ARG A 88 17.30 0.86 7.24
CA ARG A 88 18.32 0.24 8.11
C ARG A 88 19.57 1.09 8.30
N LYS A 89 19.98 1.86 7.28
CA LYS A 89 21.16 2.73 7.35
C LYS A 89 20.95 3.90 8.32
N VAL A 90 19.71 4.37 8.46
CA VAL A 90 19.38 5.55 9.27
C VAL A 90 18.71 5.21 10.60
N THR A 91 18.19 3.98 10.78
CA THR A 91 17.42 3.58 11.98
C THR A 91 18.14 3.91 13.30
N ALA A 92 19.46 3.71 13.37
CA ALA A 92 20.24 3.99 14.59
C ALA A 92 20.23 5.48 15.02
N GLN A 93 19.85 6.38 14.11
CA GLN A 93 19.76 7.83 14.35
C GLN A 93 18.41 8.23 14.96
N PHE A 94 17.42 7.32 14.99
CA PHE A 94 16.07 7.58 15.47
C PHE A 94 15.73 6.69 16.66
N LYS A 95 15.05 7.25 17.65
CA LYS A 95 14.56 6.48 18.83
C LYS A 95 13.41 5.53 18.48
N ASP A 96 12.71 5.81 17.39
CA ASP A 96 11.55 5.06 16.94
C ASP A 96 11.62 4.85 15.43
N ILE A 97 11.49 3.59 15.01
CA ILE A 97 11.53 3.19 13.61
C ILE A 97 10.42 3.87 12.78
N ARG A 98 9.28 4.20 13.38
CA ARG A 98 8.18 4.92 12.71
C ARG A 98 8.62 6.30 12.27
N ILE A 99 9.44 6.98 13.08
CA ILE A 99 10.00 8.29 12.75
C ILE A 99 11.03 8.14 11.63
N ALA A 100 11.87 7.11 11.68
CA ALA A 100 12.84 6.83 10.61
C ALA A 100 12.15 6.57 9.26
N VAL A 101 11.09 5.73 9.27
CA VAL A 101 10.26 5.45 8.10
C VAL A 101 9.60 6.73 7.59
N ALA A 102 8.89 7.46 8.45
CA ALA A 102 8.20 8.70 8.07
C ALA A 102 9.17 9.79 7.55
N HIS A 103 10.39 9.85 8.08
CA HIS A 103 11.43 10.73 7.58
C HIS A 103 11.86 10.32 6.17
N LEU A 104 12.20 9.05 5.96
CA LEU A 104 12.69 8.56 4.68
C LEU A 104 11.63 8.63 3.57
N MET A 105 10.36 8.31 3.89
CA MET A 105 9.28 8.34 2.90
C MET A 105 8.99 9.74 2.34
N LYS A 106 9.52 10.82 2.93
CA LYS A 106 9.43 12.17 2.36
C LYS A 106 10.36 12.40 1.15
N PHE A 107 11.34 11.53 0.95
CA PHE A 107 12.39 11.69 -0.04
C PHE A 107 12.33 10.63 -1.17
N ILE A 108 11.29 9.81 -1.19
CA ILE A 108 11.04 8.74 -2.18
C ILE A 108 9.79 9.09 -2.96
#